data_AF-A0A1G8QMD8-F1
#
_entry.id   AF-A0A1G8QMD8-F1
#
_cell.length_a   1.000
_cell.length_b   1.000
_cell.length_c   1.000
_cell.angle_alpha   90.00
_cell.angle_beta   90.00
_cell.angle_gamma   90.00
#
_symmetry.space_group_name_H-M   'P 1'
#
loop_
_entity.id
_entity.type
_entity.pdbx_description
1 polymer ?
#
loop_
_entity_poly.entity_id
_entity_poly.type
_entity_poly.pdbx_seq_one_letter_code
_entity_poly.pdbx_strand_id
1 'polypeptide(L)' 'MKSITEKPNNGQVNFDDMINDLIKNFIEKMLKGELTEFLNYDKYDSAGKNSGNSRNGNYSRNLQTKYGVIENLEVPR' A
#
# COMPACT_ATOMS: atom_id res chain seq x y z
N MET A 1 10.38 -15.34 35.31
CA MET A 1 10.88 -16.34 34.35
C MET A 1 10.30 -15.99 32.98
N LYS A 2 11.12 -15.57 32.02
CA LYS A 2 10.68 -15.36 30.62
C LYS A 2 10.41 -16.74 30.02
N SER A 3 9.22 -16.98 29.47
CA SER A 3 8.88 -18.29 28.89
C SER A 3 9.73 -18.56 27.66
N ILE A 4 10.09 -19.84 27.48
CA ILE A 4 11.06 -20.36 26.50
C ILE A 4 10.43 -20.46 25.09
N THR A 5 9.62 -19.48 24.67
CA THR A 5 8.84 -19.57 23.41
C THR A 5 8.93 -18.35 22.50
N GLU A 6 9.98 -17.54 22.63
CA GLU A 6 10.35 -16.58 21.58
C GLU A 6 11.73 -16.96 21.05
N LYS A 7 11.76 -17.96 20.17
CA LYS A 7 12.91 -18.11 19.28
C LYS A 7 12.80 -16.99 18.24
N PRO A 8 13.79 -16.10 18.11
CA PRO A 8 13.81 -15.19 16.97
C PRO A 8 13.88 -16.05 15.70
N ASN A 9 12.89 -15.89 14.81
CA ASN A 9 12.89 -16.54 13.51
C ASN A 9 14.02 -15.90 12.68
N ASN A 10 15.22 -16.45 12.83
CA ASN A 10 16.38 -16.15 12.01
C ASN A 10 16.10 -16.57 10.56
N GLY A 11 15.64 -15.62 9.74
CA GLY A 11 15.68 -15.72 8.27
C GLY A 11 14.60 -16.57 7.60
N GLN A 12 13.57 -17.05 8.32
CA GLN A 12 12.41 -17.67 7.69
C GLN A 12 11.37 -16.60 7.34
N VAL A 13 11.06 -16.48 6.04
CA VAL A 13 9.97 -15.64 5.55
C VAL A 13 8.66 -16.24 6.07
N ASN A 14 7.91 -15.47 6.86
CA ASN A 14 6.59 -15.86 7.31
C ASN A 14 5.61 -15.76 6.13
N PHE A 15 4.89 -16.85 5.86
CA PHE A 15 3.93 -16.90 4.77
C PHE A 15 2.81 -15.86 4.93
N ASP A 16 2.40 -15.56 6.16
CA ASP A 16 1.37 -14.57 6.44
C ASP A 16 1.84 -13.15 6.10
N ASP A 17 3.09 -12.83 6.43
CA ASP A 17 3.71 -11.54 6.09
C ASP A 17 3.81 -11.39 4.57
N MET A 18 4.17 -12.48 3.86
CA MET A 18 4.25 -12.49 2.41
C MET A 18 2.88 -12.28 1.73
N ILE A 19 1.80 -12.85 2.30
CA ILE A 19 0.43 -12.61 1.84
C ILE A 19 0.03 -11.15 2.12
N ASN A 20 0.33 -10.63 3.30
CA ASN A 20 0.01 -9.24 3.64
C ASN A 20 0.71 -8.25 2.72
N ASP A 21 1.98 -8.49 2.38
CA ASP A 21 2.73 -7.68 1.42
C ASP A 21 2.13 -7.77 0.01
N LEU A 22 1.71 -8.97 -0.41
CA LEU A 22 1.03 -9.15 -1.70
C LEU A 22 -0.27 -8.35 -1.77
N ILE A 23 -1.10 -8.44 -0.72
CA ILE A 23 -2.37 -7.70 -0.63
C ILE A 23 -2.10 -6.19 -0.61
N LYS A 24 -1.14 -5.73 0.19
CA LYS A 24 -0.72 -4.32 0.24
C LYS A 24 -0.36 -3.80 -1.15
N ASN A 25 0.54 -4.49 -1.83
CA ASN A 25 0.98 -4.13 -3.18
C ASN A 25 -0.18 -4.11 -4.19
N PHE A 26 -1.11 -5.06 -4.07
CA PHE A 26 -2.29 -5.10 -4.91
C PHE A 26 -3.19 -3.87 -4.68
N ILE A 27 -3.49 -3.55 -3.42
CA ILE A 27 -4.30 -2.37 -3.07
C ILE A 27 -3.65 -1.08 -3.56
N GLU A 28 -2.36 -0.88 -3.34
CA GLU A 28 -1.67 0.34 -3.79
C GLU A 28 -1.69 0.50 -5.32
N LYS A 29 -1.55 -0.61 -6.07
CA LYS A 29 -1.67 -0.59 -7.54
C LYS A 29 -3.09 -0.26 -7.98
N MET A 30 -4.09 -0.87 -7.34
CA MET A 30 -5.50 -0.61 -7.63
C MET A 30 -5.83 0.87 -7.39
N LEU A 31 -5.46 1.42 -6.22
CA LEU A 31 -5.70 2.83 -5.89
C LEU A 31 -5.02 3.80 -6.86
N LYS A 32 -3.80 3.48 -7.33
CA LYS A 32 -3.11 4.28 -8.36
C LYS A 32 -3.88 4.28 -9.68
N GLY A 33 -4.41 3.12 -10.08
CA GLY A 33 -5.25 2.98 -11.27
C GLY A 33 -6.57 3.74 -11.14
N GLU A 34 -7.25 3.64 -10.01
CA GLU A 34 -8.46 4.42 -9.73
C GLU A 34 -8.21 5.93 -9.80
N LEU A 35 -7.08 6.40 -9.27
CA LEU A 35 -6.71 7.82 -9.38
C LEU A 35 -6.41 8.23 -10.83
N THR A 36 -5.80 7.36 -11.65
CA THR A 36 -5.64 7.61 -13.08
C THR A 36 -6.99 7.77 -13.77
N GLU A 37 -7.93 6.86 -13.52
CA GLU A 37 -9.27 6.92 -14.11
C GLU A 37 -10.02 8.17 -13.66
N PHE A 38 -9.99 8.49 -12.37
CA PHE A 38 -10.64 9.67 -11.82
C PHE A 38 -10.11 10.99 -12.41
N LEU A 39 -8.79 11.09 -12.57
CA LEU A 39 -8.15 12.27 -13.13
C LEU A 39 -8.16 12.30 -14.66
N ASN A 40 -8.38 11.14 -15.30
CA ASN A 40 -8.30 10.93 -16.75
C ASN A 40 -6.91 11.27 -17.34
N TYR A 41 -5.84 11.10 -16.56
CA TYR A 41 -4.46 11.24 -17.03
C TYR A 41 -3.47 10.47 -16.14
N ASP A 42 -2.37 10.01 -16.74
CA ASP A 42 -1.33 9.24 -16.05
C ASP A 42 -0.34 10.10 -15.26
N LYS A 43 0.40 9.48 -14.35
CA LYS A 43 1.43 10.19 -13.59
C LYS A 43 2.47 10.78 -14.56
N TYR A 44 2.69 12.09 -14.45
CA TYR A 44 3.55 12.90 -15.32
C TYR A 44 3.06 13.15 -16.75
N ASP A 45 1.81 12.78 -17.06
CA ASP A 45 1.23 13.13 -18.35
C ASP A 45 1.00 14.65 -18.47
N SER A 46 1.33 15.20 -19.63
CA SER A 46 1.05 16.57 -20.02
C SER A 46 -0.44 16.91 -20.00
N ALA A 47 -1.33 15.94 -20.20
CA ALA A 47 -2.78 16.10 -20.13
C ALA A 47 -3.25 16.60 -18.74
N GLY A 48 -2.47 16.36 -17.67
CA GLY A 48 -2.75 16.87 -16.34
C GLY A 48 -2.43 18.36 -16.13
N LYS A 49 -1.79 19.04 -17.09
CA LYS A 49 -1.50 20.47 -16.96
C LYS A 49 -2.77 21.28 -17.16
N ASN A 50 -3.08 22.18 -16.22
CA ASN A 50 -4.26 23.03 -16.22
C ASN A 50 -5.61 22.26 -16.18
N SER A 51 -5.62 21.01 -15.72
CA SER A 51 -6.83 20.19 -15.53
C SER A 51 -7.67 20.58 -14.30
N GLY A 52 -7.16 21.45 -13.44
CA GLY A 52 -7.78 21.87 -12.17
C GLY A 52 -7.39 20.99 -10.98
N ASN A 53 -7.32 19.66 -11.15
CA ASN A 53 -6.88 18.71 -10.12
C ASN A 53 -5.51 18.13 -10.45
N SER A 54 -4.59 18.19 -9.49
CA SER A 54 -3.22 17.67 -9.64
C SER A 54 -2.93 16.59 -8.62
N ARG A 55 -2.25 15.52 -9.07
CA ARG A 55 -1.67 14.51 -8.17
C ARG A 55 -0.71 15.18 -7.18
N ASN A 56 -0.86 14.90 -5.90
CA ASN A 56 -0.09 15.53 -4.82
C ASN A 56 0.50 14.50 -3.85
N GLY A 57 1.20 13.51 -4.43
CA GLY A 57 1.92 12.49 -3.69
C GLY A 57 1.00 11.44 -3.05
N ASN A 58 1.45 10.91 -1.90
CA ASN A 58 0.79 9.83 -1.19
C ASN A 58 0.79 10.16 0.32
N TYR A 59 -0.11 9.52 1.06
CA TYR A 59 -0.04 9.48 2.52
C TYR A 59 -0.10 8.04 3.00
N SER A 60 0.61 7.76 4.09
CA SER A 60 0.64 6.44 4.70
C SER A 60 -0.56 6.25 5.64
N ARG A 61 -1.18 5.06 5.61
CA ARG A 61 -2.25 4.67 6.54
C ARG A 61 -2.13 3.19 6.89
N ASN A 62 -2.47 2.83 8.13
CA ASN A 62 -2.64 1.43 8.52
C ASN A 62 -4.10 1.00 8.27
N LEU A 63 -4.30 -0.15 7.65
CA LEU A 63 -5.63 -0.69 7.33
C LEU A 63 -5.87 -1.98 8.10
N GLN A 64 -6.91 -1.99 8.95
CA GLN A 64 -7.37 -3.20 9.61
C GLN A 64 -8.20 -4.03 8.64
N THR A 65 -7.80 -5.28 8.41
CA THR A 65 -8.53 -6.23 7.57
C THR A 65 -8.77 -7.52 8.33
N LYS A 66 -9.62 -8.41 7.78
CA LYS A 66 -9.85 -9.75 8.36
C LYS A 66 -8.61 -10.66 8.35
N TYR A 67 -7.59 -10.31 7.56
CA TYR A 67 -6.36 -11.10 7.41
C TYR A 67 -5.19 -10.54 8.24
N GLY A 68 -5.40 -9.44 8.96
CA GLY A 68 -4.36 -8.75 9.70
C GLY A 68 -4.36 -7.24 9.43
N VAL A 69 -3.39 -6.56 10.05
CA VAL A 69 -3.15 -5.14 9.84
C VAL A 69 -2.19 -4.98 8.68
N ILE A 70 -2.61 -4.25 7.65
CA ILE A 70 -1.70 -3.82 6.59
C ILE A 70 -1.07 -2.51 7.03
N GLU A 71 0.22 -2.56 7.33
CA GLU A 71 0.97 -1.41 7.81
C GLU A 71 1.52 -0.56 6.66
N ASN A 72 1.56 0.76 6.88
CA ASN A 72 2.19 1.73 5.98
C ASN A 72 1.69 1.63 4.53
N LEU A 73 0.38 1.49 4.33
CA LEU A 73 -0.24 1.50 2.99
C LEU A 73 -0.13 2.90 2.38
N GLU A 74 0.43 3.01 1.18
CA GLU A 74 0.61 4.29 0.49
C GLU A 74 -0.61 4.67 -0.36
N VAL A 75 -1.47 5.50 0.20
CA VAL A 75 -2.70 5.96 -0.48
C VAL A 75 -2.40 7.21 -1.32
N PRO A 76 -2.66 7.19 -2.64
CA PRO A 76 -2.37 8.33 -3.51
C PRO A 76 -3.34 9.50 -3.29
N ARG A 77 -2.88 10.73 -3.58
CA ARG A 77 -3.64 11.99 -3.50
C ARG A 77 -3.63 12.75 -4.81
#